data_AF-A0A556TTW7-F1
#
_entry.id   AF-A0A556TTW7-F1
#
_cell.length_a   1.000
_cell.length_b   1.000
_cell.length_c   1.000
_cell.angle_alpha   90.00
_cell.angle_beta   90.00
_cell.angle_gamma   90.00
#
_symmetry.space_group_name_H-M   'P 1'
#
loop_
_entity.id
_entity.type
_entity.pdbx_description
1 polymer ?
#
loop_
_entity_poly.entity_id
_entity_poly.type
_entity_poly.pdbx_seq_one_letter_code
_entity_poly.pdbx_strand_id
1 'polypeptide(L)'
;MTGFRETLSALFIEPKRLAWLDLSFNNIPHIHPVLTELTELRVLYLHGNSVCNFSEVDKLGTLPLLHTITLHGNNIETQHNYSVVTKQERVMASIWHRSRRRRKPTDRSTNNR
;
A
#
# COMPACT_ATOMS: atom_id res chain seq x y z
N MET A 1 -11.42 -5.90 -9.55
CA MET A 1 -10.40 -6.89 -9.94
C MET A 1 -10.84 -8.28 -9.47
N THR A 2 -11.92 -8.81 -10.04
CA THR A 2 -12.28 -10.24 -9.89
C THR A 2 -11.20 -11.08 -10.58
N GLY A 3 -10.77 -12.20 -9.99
CA GLY A 3 -9.77 -13.09 -10.59
C GLY A 3 -8.31 -12.84 -10.18
N PHE A 4 -8.00 -11.78 -9.42
CA PHE A 4 -6.60 -11.44 -9.10
C PHE A 4 -5.97 -12.45 -8.13
N ARG A 5 -6.73 -12.94 -7.15
CA ARG A 5 -6.26 -13.99 -6.22
C ARG A 5 -6.02 -15.30 -6.96
N GLU A 6 -6.92 -15.64 -7.86
CA GLU A 6 -6.87 -16.84 -8.70
C GLU A 6 -5.65 -16.77 -9.61
N THR A 7 -5.40 -15.60 -10.22
CA THR A 7 -4.21 -15.36 -11.06
C THR A 7 -2.92 -15.51 -10.26
N LEU A 8 -2.82 -14.91 -9.06
CA LEU A 8 -1.65 -15.06 -8.19
C LEU A 8 -1.42 -16.53 -7.80
N SER A 9 -2.50 -17.25 -7.49
CA SER A 9 -2.43 -18.66 -7.09
C SER A 9 -2.09 -19.58 -8.26
N ALA A 10 -2.47 -19.20 -9.48
CA ALA A 10 -2.17 -19.96 -10.70
C ALA A 10 -0.74 -19.73 -11.19
N LEU A 11 -0.20 -18.51 -11.02
CA LEU A 11 1.13 -18.14 -11.50
C LEU A 11 2.24 -18.45 -10.49
N PHE A 12 1.93 -18.42 -9.19
CA PHE A 12 2.91 -18.63 -8.14
C PHE A 12 2.53 -19.80 -7.25
N ILE A 13 3.47 -20.71 -7.04
CA ILE A 13 3.34 -21.82 -6.08
C ILE A 13 3.19 -21.26 -4.65
N GLU A 14 3.89 -20.17 -4.35
CA GLU A 14 3.88 -19.53 -3.03
C GLU A 14 3.79 -18.00 -3.14
N PRO A 15 2.61 -17.43 -3.49
CA PRO A 15 2.46 -15.99 -3.74
C PRO A 15 2.81 -15.14 -2.52
N LYS A 16 2.67 -15.67 -1.30
CA LYS A 16 3.03 -14.97 -0.06
C LYS A 16 4.53 -14.66 0.09
N ARG A 17 5.39 -15.33 -0.69
CA ARG A 17 6.85 -15.08 -0.72
C ARG A 17 7.28 -14.05 -1.76
N LEU A 18 6.33 -13.46 -2.49
CA LEU A 18 6.63 -12.38 -3.43
C LEU A 18 7.26 -11.19 -2.68
N ALA A 19 8.52 -10.90 -3.00
CA ALA A 19 9.24 -9.75 -2.48
C ALA A 19 9.07 -8.50 -3.35
N TRP A 20 8.83 -8.69 -4.65
CA TRP A 20 8.69 -7.63 -5.65
C TRP A 20 7.50 -7.93 -6.54
N LEU A 21 6.67 -6.92 -6.78
CA LEU A 21 5.50 -7.01 -7.66
C LEU A 21 5.34 -5.71 -8.45
N ASP A 22 5.18 -5.84 -9.76
CA ASP A 22 4.92 -4.72 -10.66
C ASP A 22 3.50 -4.80 -11.23
N LEU A 23 2.72 -3.77 -10.93
CA LEU A 23 1.36 -3.56 -11.42
C LEU A 23 1.26 -2.20 -12.14
N SER A 24 2.39 -1.62 -12.56
CA SER A 24 2.42 -0.33 -13.25
C SER A 24 1.69 -0.36 -14.59
N PHE A 25 1.27 0.81 -15.08
CA PHE A 25 0.61 0.98 -16.39
C PHE A 25 -0.65 0.12 -16.56
N ASN A 26 -1.45 0.01 -15.52
CA ASN A 26 -2.75 -0.66 -15.54
C ASN A 26 -3.87 0.36 -15.28
N ASN A 27 -5.11 -0.11 -15.18
CA ASN A 27 -6.27 0.72 -14.85
C ASN A 27 -6.82 0.36 -13.45
N ILE A 28 -5.96 0.39 -12.43
CA ILE A 28 -6.32 0.01 -11.05
C ILE A 28 -6.82 1.23 -10.28
N PRO A 29 -8.15 1.38 -10.04
CA PRO A 29 -8.68 2.46 -9.21
C PRO A 29 -8.62 2.14 -7.71
N HIS A 30 -8.65 0.86 -7.36
CA HIS A 30 -8.73 0.37 -5.99
C HIS A 30 -7.67 -0.70 -5.73
N ILE A 31 -6.96 -0.57 -4.62
CA ILE A 31 -6.00 -1.56 -4.14
C ILE A 31 -6.78 -2.73 -3.53
N HIS A 32 -6.68 -3.89 -4.17
CA HIS A 32 -7.40 -5.09 -3.75
C HIS A 32 -6.84 -5.66 -2.43
N PRO A 33 -7.69 -6.12 -1.49
CA PRO A 33 -7.24 -6.64 -0.19
C PRO A 33 -6.22 -7.79 -0.27
N VAL A 34 -6.25 -8.62 -1.32
CA VAL A 34 -5.25 -9.70 -1.48
C VAL A 34 -3.80 -9.20 -1.48
N LEU A 35 -3.55 -7.95 -1.89
CA LEU A 35 -2.22 -7.36 -1.82
C LEU A 35 -1.73 -7.20 -0.38
N THR A 36 -2.63 -7.05 0.59
CA THR A 36 -2.29 -6.95 2.02
C THR A 36 -1.93 -8.30 2.64
N GLU A 37 -2.16 -9.40 1.93
CA GLU A 37 -1.80 -10.76 2.34
C GLU A 37 -0.36 -11.14 1.92
N LEU A 38 0.29 -10.34 1.06
CA LEU A 38 1.65 -10.55 0.56
C LEU A 38 2.69 -10.07 1.59
N THR A 39 2.76 -10.75 2.74
CA THR A 39 3.53 -10.28 3.92
C THR A 39 5.03 -10.12 3.67
N GLU A 40 5.59 -10.82 2.69
CA GLU A 40 6.99 -10.70 2.28
C GLU A 40 7.28 -9.57 1.27
N LEU A 41 6.24 -8.85 0.83
CA LEU A 41 6.35 -7.83 -0.20
C LEU A 41 7.15 -6.63 0.32
N ARG A 42 8.21 -6.30 -0.41
CA ARG A 42 9.16 -5.21 -0.12
C ARG A 42 9.01 -4.05 -1.09
N VAL A 43 8.68 -4.37 -2.34
CA VAL A 43 8.58 -3.43 -3.45
C VAL A 43 7.29 -3.66 -4.23
N LEU A 44 6.53 -2.59 -4.44
CA LEU A 44 5.29 -2.59 -5.22
C LEU A 44 5.24 -1.41 -6.18
N TYR A 45 5.24 -1.67 -7.48
CA TYR A 45 5.05 -0.62 -8.48
C TYR A 45 3.58 -0.46 -8.85
N LEU A 46 3.04 0.74 -8.65
CA LEU A 46 1.66 1.12 -8.92
C LEU A 46 1.56 2.41 -9.75
N HIS A 47 2.66 2.87 -10.37
CA HIS A 47 2.62 4.08 -11.19
C HIS A 47 1.83 3.87 -12.48
N GLY A 48 1.32 4.95 -13.09
CA GLY A 48 0.51 4.86 -14.30
C GLY A 48 -0.79 4.08 -14.10
N ASN A 49 -1.49 4.30 -12.98
CA ASN A 49 -2.76 3.65 -12.64
C ASN A 49 -3.84 4.70 -12.34
N SER A 50 -4.96 4.31 -11.75
CA SER A 50 -6.08 5.21 -11.44
C SER A 50 -6.37 5.35 -9.95
N VAL A 51 -5.40 5.08 -9.07
CA VAL A 51 -5.59 5.15 -7.62
C VAL A 51 -5.94 6.58 -7.21
N CYS A 52 -7.12 6.77 -6.60
CA CYS A 52 -7.70 8.11 -6.43
C CYS A 52 -7.37 8.80 -5.11
N ASN A 53 -6.98 8.08 -4.05
CA ASN A 53 -6.86 8.67 -2.71
C ASN A 53 -5.91 7.92 -1.77
N PHE A 54 -5.50 8.59 -0.69
CA PHE A 54 -4.63 8.00 0.34
C PHE A 54 -5.25 6.79 1.06
N SER A 55 -6.57 6.71 1.18
CA SER A 55 -7.23 5.60 1.88
C SER A 55 -7.06 4.25 1.18
N GLU A 56 -6.90 4.25 -0.16
CA GLU A 56 -6.51 3.07 -0.91
C GLU A 56 -5.10 2.62 -0.53
N VAL A 57 -4.16 3.57 -0.43
CA VAL A 57 -2.76 3.30 -0.12
C VAL A 57 -2.57 2.93 1.35
N ASP A 58 -3.38 3.48 2.27
CA ASP A 58 -3.40 3.14 3.70
C ASP A 58 -3.57 1.64 3.96
N LYS A 59 -4.27 0.92 3.06
CA LYS A 59 -4.47 -0.53 3.11
C LYS A 59 -3.14 -1.29 3.09
N LEU A 60 -2.17 -0.80 2.31
CA LEU A 60 -0.84 -1.42 2.20
C LEU A 60 0.00 -1.24 3.46
N GLY A 61 -0.37 -0.34 4.37
CA GLY A 61 0.36 -0.10 5.61
C GLY A 61 0.27 -1.23 6.64
N THR A 62 -0.43 -2.34 6.34
CA THR A 62 -0.39 -3.58 7.11
C THR A 62 0.81 -4.46 6.75
N LEU A 63 1.48 -4.21 5.62
CA LEU A 63 2.58 -5.02 5.12
C LEU A 63 3.87 -4.67 5.88
N PRO A 64 4.44 -5.62 6.66
CA PRO A 64 5.51 -5.32 7.60
C PRO A 64 6.85 -5.01 6.92
N LEU A 65 7.08 -5.58 5.73
CA LEU A 65 8.34 -5.47 5.00
C LEU A 65 8.29 -4.49 3.83
N LEU A 66 7.10 -3.94 3.52
CA LEU A 66 6.93 -3.04 2.38
C LEU A 66 7.64 -1.72 2.68
N HIS A 67 8.60 -1.39 1.82
CA HIS A 67 9.40 -0.17 1.93
C HIS A 67 9.56 0.57 0.59
N THR A 68 9.11 -0.01 -0.53
CA THR A 68 9.10 0.63 -1.85
C THR A 68 7.70 0.63 -2.49
N ILE A 69 7.16 1.82 -2.81
CA ILE A 69 5.90 2.03 -3.55
C ILE A 69 6.06 3.23 -4.49
N THR A 70 5.63 3.10 -5.74
CA THR A 70 5.54 4.21 -6.71
C THR A 70 4.07 4.55 -6.98
N LEU A 71 3.70 5.83 -6.97
CA LEU A 71 2.32 6.29 -7.21
C LEU A 71 2.22 7.41 -8.24
N HIS A 72 3.29 7.73 -8.98
CA HIS A 72 3.20 8.77 -9.99
C HIS A 72 2.29 8.33 -11.15
N GLY A 73 1.71 9.27 -11.89
CA GLY A 73 0.71 8.98 -12.93
C GLY A 73 -0.55 8.31 -12.39
N ASN A 74 -1.00 8.67 -11.18
CA ASN A 74 -2.28 8.25 -10.60
C ASN A 74 -3.15 9.45 -10.26
N ASN A 75 -4.46 9.23 -10.11
CA ASN A 75 -5.42 10.28 -9.75
C ASN A 75 -5.15 10.94 -8.39
N ILE A 76 -4.50 10.23 -7.46
CA ILE A 76 -4.09 10.74 -6.15
C ILE A 76 -3.13 11.94 -6.25
N GLU A 77 -2.44 12.15 -7.38
CA GLU A 77 -1.59 13.32 -7.62
C GLU A 77 -2.34 14.65 -7.48
N THR A 78 -3.63 14.64 -7.79
CA THR A 78 -4.50 15.83 -7.72
C THR A 78 -4.84 16.23 -6.27
N GLN A 79 -4.52 15.40 -5.28
CA GLN A 79 -4.81 15.69 -3.88
C GLN A 79 -3.81 16.71 -3.31
N HIS A 80 -4.32 17.70 -2.56
CA HIS A 80 -3.55 18.83 -2.02
C HIS A 80 -2.28 18.43 -1.23
N ASN A 81 -2.26 17.23 -0.65
CA ASN A 81 -1.15 16.72 0.14
C ASN A 81 -0.20 15.78 -0.61
N TYR A 82 -0.45 15.46 -1.88
CA TYR A 82 0.37 14.50 -2.63
C TYR A 82 1.84 14.89 -2.66
N SER A 83 2.13 16.12 -3.08
CA SER A 83 3.50 16.64 -3.20
C SER A 83 4.26 16.66 -1.87
N VAL A 84 3.57 16.88 -0.75
CA VAL A 84 4.18 16.88 0.59
C VAL A 84 4.65 15.48 0.98
N VAL A 85 3.90 14.46 0.57
CA VAL A 85 4.17 13.06 0.88
C VAL A 85 5.14 12.45 -0.16
N THR A 86 5.29 13.03 -1.35
CA THR A 86 6.14 12.49 -2.43
C THR A 86 7.43 13.27 -2.73
N LYS A 87 7.67 14.44 -2.13
CA LYS A 87 8.78 15.37 -2.46
C LYS A 87 10.22 14.85 -2.34
N GLN A 88 10.42 13.60 -1.94
CA GLN A 88 11.68 12.88 -2.06
C GLN A 88 11.29 11.54 -2.68
N GLU A 89 11.89 11.18 -3.82
CA GLU A 89 11.58 9.96 -4.61
C GLU A 89 11.95 8.64 -3.89
N ARG A 90 11.74 8.55 -2.58
CA ARG A 90 11.93 7.38 -1.75
C ARG A 90 10.68 7.12 -0.91
N VAL A 91 9.63 6.79 -1.63
CA VAL A 91 8.60 5.85 -1.21
C VAL A 91 7.73 6.28 -0.02
N MET A 92 6.47 6.45 -0.36
CA MET A 92 5.30 6.40 0.50
C MET A 92 5.37 5.45 1.71
N ALA A 93 5.73 4.18 1.53
CA ALA A 93 5.78 3.18 2.61
C ALA A 93 6.57 3.64 3.85
N SER A 94 7.68 4.35 3.68
CA SER A 94 8.49 4.90 4.77
C SER A 94 7.73 5.91 5.64
N ILE A 95 6.86 6.71 5.01
CA ILE A 95 6.03 7.72 5.67
C ILE A 95 4.90 7.06 6.45
N TRP A 96 4.29 6.02 5.87
CA TRP A 96 3.26 5.22 6.54
C TRP A 96 3.77 4.54 7.81
N HIS A 97 4.98 3.96 7.76
CA HIS A 97 5.62 3.36 8.94
C HIS A 97 5.88 4.40 10.05
N ARG A 98 6.26 5.65 9.71
CA ARG A 98 6.44 6.73 10.70
C ARG A 98 5.12 7.25 11.28
N SER A 99 4.11 7.47 10.45
CA SER A 99 2.82 8.01 10.89
C SER A 99 2.06 7.02 11.79
N ARG A 100 2.12 5.72 11.51
CA ARG A 100 1.53 4.69 12.39
C ARG A 100 2.22 4.59 13.74
N ARG A 101 3.56 4.72 13.82
CA ARG A 101 4.29 4.75 15.11
C ARG A 101 3.87 5.91 16.02
N ARG A 102 3.43 7.03 15.45
CA ARG A 102 2.92 8.18 16.23
C ARG A 102 1.49 7.98 16.75
N ARG A 103 0.72 7.08 16.13
CA ARG A 103 -0.62 6.69 16.59
C ARG A 103 -0.54 5.40 17.41
N LYS A 104 0.07 5.45 18.60
CA LYS A 104 -0.22 4.43 19.62
C LYS A 104 -1.62 4.70 20.19
N PRO A 105 -2.49 3.70 20.36
CA PRO A 105 -3.74 3.88 21.08
C PRO A 105 -3.40 4.25 22.53
N THR A 106 -3.95 5.34 23.03
CA THR A 106 -4.02 5.57 24.47
C THR A 106 -4.92 4.48 25.04
N ASP A 107 -4.33 3.54 25.76
CA ASP A 107 -5.07 2.57 26.55
C ASP A 107 -5.86 3.33 27.61
N ARG A 108 -7.16 3.55 27.36
CA ARG A 108 -8.09 3.94 28.42
C ARG A 108 -8.46 2.65 29.14
N SER A 109 -7.59 2.28 30.08
CA SER A 109 -7.97 1.44 31.20
C SER A 109 -9.22 2.05 31.84
N THR A 110 -10.35 1.38 31.67
CA THR A 110 -11.55 1.61 32.47
C THR A 110 -11.18 1.38 33.94
N ASN A 111 -11.17 2.45 34.72
CA ASN A 111 -11.10 2.39 36.17
C ASN A 111 -12.24 3.21 36.77
N ASN A 112 -12.99 2.55 37.65
CA ASN A 112 -14.02 3.05 38.59
C ASN A 112 -15.29 3.68 37.99
N ARG A 113 -16.49 3.18 38.25
CA ARG A 113 -17.10 2.85 39.56
C ARG A 113 -18.16 1.76 39.44
#